data_AF-A0A1I5GJF7-F1
#
_entry.id   AF-A0A1I5GJF7-F1
#
_cell.length_a   1.000
_cell.length_b   1.000
_cell.length_c   1.000
_cell.angle_alpha   90.00
_cell.angle_beta   90.00
_cell.angle_gamma   90.00
#
_symmetry.space_group_name_H-M   'P 1'
#
loop_
_entity.id
_entity.type
_entity.pdbx_description
1 polymer ?
#
loop_
_entity_poly.entity_id
_entity_poly.type
_entity_poly.pdbx_seq_one_letter_code
_entity_poly.pdbx_strand_id
1 'polypeptide(L)'
;MPATQNVAGTASGSGYAGAMNEPEDYYNGDYLQDVAESRLLELGGRELLAHAQRYAGENADVMHPWDGTGPEPEARVSEYIGSLWRYIELIESRQRPASS
;
A
#
# COMPACT_ATOMS: atom_id res chain seq x y z
N MET A 1 18.73 -44.54 30.27
CA MET A 1 18.64 -44.81 28.81
C MET A 1 17.16 -44.81 28.43
N PRO A 2 16.74 -44.36 27.23
CA PRO A 2 17.48 -43.78 26.09
C PRO A 2 17.12 -42.28 25.91
N ALA A 3 17.92 -41.36 25.35
CA ALA A 3 18.68 -41.31 24.10
C ALA A 3 17.82 -41.62 22.86
N THR A 4 17.06 -40.63 22.38
CA THR A 4 16.67 -40.60 20.96
C THR A 4 17.14 -39.28 20.35
N GLN A 5 18.15 -39.47 19.50
CA GLN A 5 18.77 -38.53 18.60
C GLN A 5 18.11 -38.77 17.22
N ASN A 6 17.70 -37.70 16.53
CA ASN A 6 17.49 -37.63 15.08
C ASN A 6 17.39 -36.12 14.76
N VAL A 7 18.49 -35.44 14.48
CA VAL A 7 19.24 -35.32 13.21
C VAL A 7 18.48 -34.62 12.08
N ALA A 8 19.04 -33.46 11.74
CA ALA A 8 19.07 -32.78 10.44
C ALA A 8 17.78 -32.18 9.87
N GLY A 9 17.79 -30.84 9.83
CA GLY A 9 16.95 -30.03 8.96
C GLY A 9 17.43 -28.58 9.02
N THR A 10 18.59 -28.31 8.43
CA THR A 10 19.05 -26.94 8.13
C THR A 10 18.05 -26.32 7.16
N ALA A 11 17.02 -25.67 7.71
CA ALA A 11 16.17 -24.75 6.96
C ALA A 11 16.73 -23.35 7.15
N SER A 12 17.67 -22.98 6.27
CA SER A 12 17.85 -21.59 5.89
C SER A 12 16.52 -21.10 5.32
N GLY A 13 15.68 -20.55 6.19
CA GLY A 13 14.46 -19.85 5.83
C GLY A 13 14.50 -18.53 6.57
N SER A 14 14.69 -17.44 5.83
CA SER A 14 14.43 -16.09 6.31
C SER A 14 12.92 -15.98 6.57
N GLY A 15 12.48 -16.48 7.72
CA GLY A 15 11.14 -16.31 8.23
C GLY A 15 11.14 -15.09 9.12
N TYR A 16 10.60 -13.98 8.63
CA TYR A 16 10.16 -12.88 9.47
C TYR A 16 8.98 -13.38 10.32
N ALA A 17 9.30 -14.07 11.41
CA ALA A 17 8.39 -14.40 12.49
C ALA A 17 8.62 -13.38 13.60
N GLY A 18 8.11 -12.17 13.40
CA GLY A 18 7.96 -11.15 14.43
C GLY A 18 6.48 -11.04 14.73
N ALA A 19 6.08 -11.43 15.94
CA ALA A 19 4.74 -11.23 16.45
C ALA A 19 4.37 -9.74 16.42
N MET A 20 3.31 -9.36 15.71
CA MET A 20 2.67 -8.05 15.85
C MET A 20 1.17 -8.26 16.01
N ASN A 21 0.75 -8.40 17.26
CA ASN A 21 -0.56 -7.92 17.69
C ASN A 21 -0.36 -6.44 18.06
N GLU A 22 -0.38 -5.52 17.09
CA GLU A 22 -0.46 -4.09 17.39
C GLU A 22 -1.38 -3.35 16.40
N PRO A 23 -2.16 -2.36 16.86
CA PRO A 23 -2.99 -1.49 16.02
C PRO A 23 -2.13 -0.43 15.32
N GLU A 24 -1.06 -0.85 14.62
CA GLU A 24 -0.06 0.04 14.01
C GLU A 24 -0.46 0.54 12.60
N ASP A 25 -1.47 -0.07 11.98
CA ASP A 25 -1.87 0.28 10.61
C ASP A 25 -2.62 1.62 10.51
N TYR A 26 -3.29 2.06 11.58
CA TYR A 26 -4.12 3.27 11.54
C TYR A 26 -3.28 4.55 11.42
N TYR A 27 -2.11 4.62 12.05
CA TYR A 27 -1.22 5.80 11.98
C TYR A 27 -0.35 5.84 10.71
N ASN A 28 -0.20 4.72 10.00
CA ASN A 28 0.61 4.66 8.78
C ASN A 28 -0.15 5.09 7.52
N GLY A 29 -1.48 5.06 7.54
CA GLY A 29 -2.31 5.46 6.39
C GLY A 29 -2.07 6.90 5.96
N ASP A 30 -2.19 7.83 6.91
CA ASP A 30 -2.01 9.27 6.65
C ASP A 30 -0.60 9.58 6.13
N TYR A 31 0.43 8.97 6.73
CA TYR A 31 1.81 9.14 6.27
C TYR A 31 2.02 8.60 4.85
N LEU A 32 1.49 7.41 4.54
CA LEU A 32 1.61 6.81 3.22
C LEU A 32 0.84 7.59 2.16
N GLN A 33 -0.29 8.20 2.53
CA GLN A 33 -1.02 9.12 1.67
C GLN A 33 -0.18 10.36 1.37
N ASP A 34 0.33 11.04 2.41
CA ASP A 34 1.14 12.26 2.25
C ASP A 34 2.34 12.05 1.33
N VAL A 35 3.02 10.90 1.46
CA VAL A 35 4.14 10.52 0.60
C VAL A 35 3.68 10.33 -0.86
N ALA A 36 2.57 9.63 -1.08
CA ALA A 36 2.04 9.42 -2.43
C ALA A 36 1.61 10.74 -3.08
N GLU A 37 0.91 11.60 -2.35
CA GLU A 37 0.47 12.91 -2.84
C GLU A 37 1.64 13.82 -3.16
N SER A 38 2.67 13.84 -2.30
CA SER A 38 3.92 14.56 -2.54
C SER A 38 4.61 14.08 -3.82
N ARG A 39 4.67 12.76 -4.03
CA ARG A 39 5.26 12.18 -5.24
C ARG A 39 4.49 12.55 -6.51
N LEU A 40 3.15 12.54 -6.45
CA LEU A 40 2.30 12.96 -7.56
C LEU A 40 2.50 14.45 -7.90
N LEU A 41 2.67 15.30 -6.88
CA LEU A 41 3.03 16.71 -7.08
C LEU A 41 4.39 16.86 -7.76
N GLU A 42 5.40 16.07 -7.38
CA GLU A 42 6.71 16.09 -8.02
C GLU A 42 6.65 15.65 -9.49
N LEU A 43 5.86 14.62 -9.80
CA LEU A 43 5.80 14.02 -11.13
C LEU A 43 5.04 14.88 -12.16
N GLY A 44 4.00 15.60 -11.73
CA GLY A 44 3.12 16.30 -12.66
C GLY A 44 2.35 17.48 -12.06
N GLY A 45 2.74 17.94 -10.87
CA GLY A 45 2.14 19.08 -10.21
C GLY A 45 0.71 18.85 -9.75
N ARG A 46 -0.01 19.96 -9.51
CA ARG A 46 -1.36 19.96 -8.93
C ARG A 46 -2.40 19.29 -9.81
N GLU A 47 -2.27 19.41 -11.13
CA GLU A 47 -3.22 18.79 -12.06
C GLU A 47 -3.15 17.26 -11.97
N LEU A 48 -1.93 16.70 -11.94
CA LEU A 48 -1.74 15.27 -11.80
C LEU A 48 -2.25 14.76 -10.45
N LEU A 49 -1.92 15.47 -9.35
CA LEU A 49 -2.43 15.13 -8.02
C LEU A 49 -3.97 15.10 -8.02
N ALA A 50 -4.63 16.15 -8.52
CA ALA A 50 -6.08 16.21 -8.55
C ALA A 50 -6.71 15.08 -9.37
N HIS A 51 -6.08 14.71 -10.49
CA HIS A 51 -6.53 13.56 -11.28
C HIS A 51 -6.36 12.23 -10.54
N ALA A 52 -5.24 12.03 -9.87
CA ALA A 52 -4.98 10.82 -9.08
C ALA A 52 -5.93 10.69 -7.89
N GLN A 53 -6.20 11.79 -7.17
CA GLN A 53 -7.15 11.82 -6.05
C GLN A 53 -8.58 11.49 -6.52
N ARG A 54 -9.01 12.05 -7.66
CA ARG A 54 -10.32 11.71 -8.25
C ARG A 54 -10.38 10.21 -8.60
N TYR A 55 -9.37 9.70 -9.28
CA TYR A 55 -9.30 8.28 -9.64
C TYR A 55 -9.32 7.37 -8.40
N ALA A 56 -8.54 7.69 -7.37
CA ALA A 56 -8.49 6.93 -6.14
C ALA A 56 -9.83 6.95 -5.38
N GLY A 57 -10.50 8.12 -5.33
CA GLY A 57 -11.83 8.26 -4.74
C GLY A 57 -12.88 7.42 -5.46
N GLU A 58 -12.94 7.51 -6.80
CA GLU A 58 -13.86 6.71 -7.62
C GLU A 58 -13.62 5.20 -7.44
N ASN A 59 -12.36 4.78 -7.38
CA ASN A 59 -12.03 3.37 -7.19
C ASN A 59 -12.40 2.88 -5.77
N ALA A 60 -12.15 3.69 -4.74
CA ALA A 60 -12.57 3.41 -3.37
C ALA A 60 -14.11 3.35 -3.25
N ASP A 61 -14.85 4.22 -3.95
CA ASP A 61 -16.32 4.21 -4.05
C ASP A 61 -16.86 2.92 -4.65
N VAL A 62 -16.24 2.43 -5.73
CA VAL A 62 -16.67 1.21 -6.41
C VAL A 62 -16.36 -0.04 -5.57
N MET A 63 -15.18 -0.11 -4.98
CA MET A 63 -14.71 -1.31 -4.28
C MET A 63 -15.24 -1.40 -2.84
N HIS A 64 -15.33 -0.26 -2.16
CA HIS A 64 -15.78 -0.14 -0.77
C HIS A 64 -16.79 1.01 -0.64
N PRO A 65 -18.04 0.81 -1.11
CA PRO A 65 -19.08 1.83 -1.01
C PRO A 65 -19.30 2.25 0.45
N TRP A 66 -19.35 3.55 0.69
CA TRP A 66 -19.63 4.13 2.00
C TRP A 66 -20.70 5.20 1.87
N ASP A 67 -21.68 5.16 2.76
CA ASP A 67 -22.84 6.06 2.76
C ASP A 67 -22.54 7.42 3.41
N GLY A 68 -21.29 7.64 3.83
CA GLY A 68 -20.85 8.87 4.50
C GLY A 68 -21.28 8.95 5.97
N THR A 69 -21.83 7.88 6.53
CA THR A 69 -22.28 7.85 7.93
C THR A 69 -21.27 7.13 8.82
N GLY A 70 -20.93 7.76 9.95
CA GLY A 70 -19.96 7.22 10.91
C GLY A 70 -18.51 7.44 10.49
N PRO A 71 -17.56 6.67 11.05
CA PRO A 71 -16.18 6.65 10.57
C PRO A 71 -16.08 5.96 9.21
N GLU A 72 -15.22 6.47 8.35
CA GLU A 72 -14.93 5.84 7.06
C GLU A 72 -14.32 4.43 7.27
N PRO A 73 -14.77 3.40 6.54
CA PRO A 73 -14.21 2.05 6.68
C PRO A 73 -12.73 2.00 6.31
N GLU A 74 -11.91 1.32 7.12
CA GLU A 74 -10.46 1.21 6.89
C GLU A 74 -10.12 0.64 5.51
N ALA A 75 -10.86 -0.38 5.05
CA ALA A 75 -10.65 -0.96 3.72
C ALA A 75 -10.81 0.06 2.59
N ARG A 76 -11.70 1.04 2.76
CA ARG A 76 -11.92 2.12 1.79
C ARG A 76 -10.73 3.08 1.77
N VAL A 77 -10.22 3.46 2.94
CA VAL A 77 -9.00 4.27 3.09
C VAL A 77 -7.80 3.55 2.48
N SER A 78 -7.62 2.26 2.77
CA SER A 78 -6.54 1.44 2.19
C SER A 78 -6.64 1.36 0.66
N GLU A 79 -7.84 1.22 0.09
CA GLU A 79 -8.02 1.17 -1.36
C GLU A 79 -7.74 2.53 -2.02
N TYR A 80 -8.11 3.64 -1.36
CA TYR A 80 -7.77 4.99 -1.81
C TYR A 80 -6.24 5.17 -1.88
N ILE A 81 -5.53 4.89 -0.79
CA ILE A 81 -4.06 5.02 -0.72
C ILE A 81 -3.39 4.09 -1.75
N GLY A 82 -3.84 2.83 -1.83
CA GLY A 82 -3.33 1.87 -2.80
C GLY A 82 -3.54 2.32 -4.24
N SER A 83 -4.66 2.99 -4.54
CA SER A 83 -4.94 3.53 -5.87
C SER A 83 -4.00 4.68 -6.25
N LEU A 84 -3.63 5.55 -5.30
CA LEU A 84 -2.62 6.59 -5.54
C LEU A 84 -1.26 5.97 -5.92
N TRP A 85 -0.82 4.96 -5.17
CA TRP A 85 0.44 4.26 -5.45
C TRP A 85 0.43 3.56 -6.82
N ARG A 86 -0.65 2.85 -7.18
CA ARG A 86 -0.80 2.26 -8.52
C ARG A 86 -0.75 3.32 -9.62
N TYR A 87 -1.30 4.50 -9.37
CA TYR A 87 -1.26 5.61 -10.33
C TYR A 87 0.17 6.13 -10.54
N ILE A 88 0.95 6.25 -9.47
CA ILE A 88 2.39 6.57 -9.54
C ILE A 88 3.14 5.54 -10.36
N GLU A 89 2.97 4.24 -10.07
CA GLU A 89 3.62 3.16 -10.80
C GLU A 89 3.30 3.17 -12.31
N LEU A 90 2.04 3.49 -12.66
CA LEU A 90 1.60 3.63 -14.05
C LEU A 90 2.30 4.78 -14.77
N ILE A 91 2.54 5.90 -14.10
CA ILE A 91 3.22 7.05 -14.69
C ILE A 91 4.72 6.75 -14.85
N GLU A 92 5.36 6.25 -13.81
CA GLU A 92 6.79 5.95 -13.82
C GLU A 92 7.14 4.84 -14.80
N SER A 93 6.26 3.86 -15.01
CA SER A 93 6.44 2.84 -16.06
C SER A 93 6.34 3.41 -17.47
N ARG A 94 5.51 4.44 -17.69
CA ARG A 94 5.42 5.14 -19.00
C ARG A 94 6.60 6.06 -19.27
N GLN A 95 7.24 6.58 -18.23
CA GLN A 95 8.40 7.47 -18.37
C GLN A 95 9.72 6.73 -18.56
N ARG A 96 9.79 5.42 -18.27
CA ARG A 96 10.99 4.62 -18.51
C ARG A 96 11.24 4.47 -20.01
N PRO A 97 12.36 5.00 -20.56
CA PRO A 97 12.70 4.73 -21.95
C PRO A 97 13.00 3.24 -22.11
N ALA A 98 12.49 2.62 -23.17
CA ALA A 98 12.88 1.27 -23.55
C ALA A 98 14.39 1.28 -23.78
N SER A 99 15.15 0.63 -22.90
CA SER A 99 16.59 0.44 -23.10
C SER A 99 16.77 -0.35 -24.40
N SER A 100 17.26 0.34 -25.44
CA SER A 100 17.75 -0.26 -26.70
C SER A 100 19.25 -0.53 -26.59
#